data_AF-A0A2U2DWG0-F1
#
_entry.id   AF-A0A2U2DWG0-F1
#
_cell.length_a   1.000
_cell.length_b   1.000
_cell.length_c   1.000
_cell.angle_alpha   90.00
_cell.angle_beta   90.00
_cell.angle_gamma   90.00
#
_symmetry.space_group_name_H-M   'P 1'
#
loop_
_entity.id
_entity.type
_entity.pdbx_description
1 polymer ?
#
loop_
_entity_poly.entity_id
_entity_poly.type
_entity_poly.pdbx_seq_one_letter_code
_entity_poly.pdbx_strand_id
1 'polypeptide(L)'
;MGKAFEAAERAAVVDIVAVSAARAPTFEERQIINLKLVEVYLNPEAGYRPGWTDTRVGRDLGYPKEWVTDIRAAIFGPEGVTPEIEAFLAASEKVVAAFSKLEGDQVAIARRVATMQGELQEAITEIRAAFSTISAQMAETRRLEAKIRKEIGQ
;
A
#
# COMPACT_ATOMS: atom_id res chain seq x y z
N MET A 1 45.27 -28.12 -14.55
CA MET A 1 44.40 -27.41 -15.50
C MET A 1 43.03 -27.17 -14.86
N GLY A 2 42.92 -26.16 -13.98
CA GLY A 2 41.65 -25.96 -13.24
C GLY A 2 41.59 -24.74 -12.32
N LYS A 3 42.61 -23.86 -12.32
CA LYS A 3 42.60 -22.59 -11.58
C LYS A 3 42.87 -21.35 -12.45
N ALA A 4 43.16 -21.55 -13.73
CA ALA A 4 43.38 -20.47 -14.70
C ALA A 4 42.07 -20.03 -15.40
N PHE A 5 41.03 -20.87 -15.39
CA PHE A 5 39.72 -20.54 -15.96
C PHE A 5 38.83 -19.76 -15.00
N GLU A 6 38.93 -19.98 -13.69
CA GLU A 6 38.12 -19.28 -12.67
C GLU A 6 38.60 -17.83 -12.41
N ALA A 7 39.85 -17.51 -12.77
CA ALA A 7 40.37 -16.14 -12.71
C ALA A 7 40.00 -15.30 -13.95
N ALA A 8 39.70 -15.96 -15.08
CA ALA A 8 39.31 -15.29 -16.32
C ALA A 8 37.81 -14.90 -16.33
N GLU A 9 36.98 -15.61 -15.58
CA GLU A 9 35.52 -15.38 -15.55
C GLU A 9 35.08 -14.29 -14.56
N ARG A 10 35.96 -13.86 -13.64
CA ARG A 10 35.76 -12.66 -12.79
C ARG A 10 36.31 -11.36 -13.38
N ALA A 11 36.90 -11.40 -14.58
CA ALA A 11 37.49 -10.24 -15.24
C ALA A 11 36.60 -9.63 -16.35
N ALA A 12 35.35 -10.09 -16.49
CA ALA A 12 34.38 -9.54 -17.43
C ALA A 12 33.22 -8.81 -16.73
N VAL A 13 33.46 -8.26 -15.54
CA VAL A 13 32.68 -7.10 -15.09
C VAL A 13 33.23 -5.95 -15.89
N VAL A 14 32.60 -5.69 -17.05
CA VAL A 14 32.79 -4.47 -17.82
C VAL A 14 32.67 -3.33 -16.82
N ASP A 15 33.81 -2.68 -16.62
CA ASP A 15 33.98 -1.46 -15.86
C ASP A 15 32.95 -0.47 -16.40
N ILE A 16 31.78 -0.40 -15.74
CA ILE A 16 30.82 0.66 -15.95
C ILE A 16 31.54 1.88 -15.41
N VAL A 17 32.31 2.50 -16.29
CA VAL A 17 33.09 3.69 -16.01
C VAL A 17 32.14 4.70 -15.39
N ALA A 18 32.26 4.82 -14.07
CA ALA A 18 31.77 5.94 -13.29
C ALA A 18 32.60 7.16 -13.68
N VAL A 19 32.31 7.75 -14.84
CA VAL A 19 32.68 9.12 -15.17
C VAL A 19 31.41 9.94 -15.09
N SER A 20 31.04 10.28 -13.86
CA SER A 20 30.22 11.47 -13.60
C SER A 20 31.11 12.71 -13.75
N ALA A 21 31.36 13.14 -14.99
CA ALA A 21 31.67 14.55 -15.35
C ALA A 21 31.93 14.74 -16.87
N ALA A 22 30.93 15.32 -17.54
CA ALA A 22 31.08 16.48 -18.43
C ALA A 22 31.95 16.39 -19.69
N ARG A 23 31.64 15.47 -20.61
CA ARG A 23 31.66 15.86 -22.03
C ARG A 23 30.27 15.74 -22.63
N ALA A 24 29.95 16.60 -23.57
CA ALA A 24 28.76 16.40 -24.40
C ALA A 24 29.01 15.21 -25.36
N PRO A 25 27.96 14.48 -25.77
CA PRO A 25 28.10 13.50 -26.83
C PRO A 25 28.58 14.21 -28.11
N THR A 26 29.52 13.58 -28.80
CA THR A 26 29.91 13.98 -30.15
C THR A 26 28.74 13.83 -31.12
N PHE A 27 28.87 14.37 -32.33
CA PHE A 27 27.84 14.22 -33.35
C PHE A 27 27.57 12.74 -33.67
N GLU A 28 28.62 11.93 -33.83
CA GLU A 28 28.49 10.51 -34.15
C GLU A 28 27.80 9.72 -33.03
N GLU A 29 28.18 9.96 -31.77
CA GLU A 29 27.55 9.31 -30.61
C GLU A 29 26.07 9.70 -30.50
N ARG A 30 25.75 10.97 -30.76
CA ARG A 30 24.37 11.44 -30.82
C ARG A 30 23.59 10.72 -31.93
N GLN A 31 24.18 10.53 -33.10
CA GLN A 31 23.52 9.78 -34.19
C GLN A 31 23.28 8.31 -33.81
N ILE A 32 24.23 7.66 -33.14
CA ILE A 32 24.06 6.27 -32.67
C ILE A 32 22.91 6.19 -31.65
N ILE A 33 22.88 7.10 -30.68
CA ILE A 33 21.80 7.18 -29.69
C ILE A 33 20.45 7.45 -30.38
N ASN A 34 20.41 8.37 -31.36
CA ASN A 34 19.20 8.67 -32.12
C ASN A 34 18.65 7.45 -32.85
N LEU A 35 19.51 6.71 -33.55
CA LEU A 35 19.11 5.50 -34.27
C LEU A 35 18.51 4.47 -33.32
N LYS A 36 19.12 4.29 -32.14
CA LYS A 36 18.60 3.38 -31.14
C LYS A 36 17.26 3.84 -30.56
N LEU A 37 17.12 5.14 -30.31
CA LEU A 37 15.86 5.72 -29.84
C LEU A 37 14.75 5.57 -30.87
N VAL A 38 15.00 5.78 -32.16
CA VAL A 38 14.01 5.53 -33.24
C VAL A 38 13.57 4.06 -33.30
N GLU A 39 14.45 3.12 -32.95
CA GLU A 39 14.13 1.70 -32.89
C GLU A 39 13.23 1.34 -31.70
N VAL A 40 13.52 1.89 -30.51
CA VAL A 40 12.95 1.42 -29.23
C VAL A 40 11.92 2.35 -28.61
N TYR A 41 11.88 3.61 -29.04
CA TYR A 41 10.92 4.62 -28.60
C TYR A 41 9.80 4.73 -29.63
N LEU A 42 8.58 4.38 -29.24
CA LEU A 42 7.44 4.27 -30.16
C LEU A 42 6.94 5.64 -30.59
N ASN A 43 6.57 6.48 -29.61
CA ASN A 43 6.14 7.85 -29.79
C ASN A 43 6.05 8.53 -28.40
N PRO A 44 5.82 9.84 -28.33
CA PRO A 44 5.71 10.54 -27.04
C PRO A 44 4.57 10.06 -26.14
N GLU A 45 3.49 9.49 -26.70
CA GLU A 45 2.31 9.04 -25.93
C GLU A 45 2.50 7.65 -25.32
N ALA A 46 3.07 6.72 -26.09
CA ALA A 46 3.30 5.33 -25.73
C ALA A 46 4.69 5.10 -25.09
N GLY A 47 5.62 6.05 -25.27
CA GLY A 47 6.97 5.97 -24.74
C GLY A 47 7.78 4.82 -25.34
N TYR A 48 8.48 4.08 -24.48
CA TYR A 48 9.34 2.96 -24.86
C TYR A 48 8.57 1.67 -25.15
N ARG A 49 9.12 0.83 -26.04
CA ARG A 49 8.72 -0.58 -26.15
C ARG A 49 8.88 -1.29 -24.80
N PRO A 50 8.06 -2.32 -24.49
CA PRO A 50 8.13 -3.04 -23.22
C PRO A 50 9.55 -3.49 -22.84
N GLY A 51 9.97 -3.13 -21.63
CA GLY A 51 11.30 -3.44 -21.10
C GLY A 51 12.43 -2.52 -21.55
N TRP A 52 12.17 -1.51 -22.39
CA TRP A 52 13.13 -0.46 -22.73
C TRP A 52 12.95 0.78 -21.85
N THR A 53 14.06 1.46 -21.57
CA THR A 53 14.16 2.70 -20.78
C THR A 53 15.43 3.44 -21.20
N ASP A 54 15.54 4.74 -20.88
CA ASP A 54 16.79 5.51 -21.08
C ASP A 54 18.00 4.77 -20.47
N THR A 55 17.83 4.19 -19.29
CA THR A 55 18.87 3.41 -18.59
C THR A 55 19.29 2.17 -19.38
N ARG A 56 18.32 1.45 -19.96
CA ARG A 56 18.61 0.25 -20.76
C ARG A 56 19.32 0.62 -22.06
N VAL A 57 18.88 1.67 -22.73
CA VAL A 57 19.53 2.17 -23.97
C VAL A 57 20.96 2.61 -23.67
N GLY A 58 21.19 3.38 -22.61
CA GLY A 58 22.54 3.78 -22.19
C GLY A 58 23.43 2.58 -21.91
N ARG A 59 22.93 1.59 -21.17
CA ARG A 59 23.66 0.34 -20.91
C ARG A 59 23.98 -0.47 -22.17
N ASP A 60 23.04 -0.55 -23.11
CA ASP A 60 23.20 -1.30 -24.37
C ASP A 60 24.26 -0.67 -25.28
N LEU A 61 24.34 0.65 -25.27
CA LEU A 61 25.28 1.43 -26.09
C LEU A 61 26.59 1.78 -25.37
N GLY A 62 26.68 1.55 -24.06
CA GLY A 62 27.82 1.99 -23.24
C GLY A 62 27.89 3.49 -22.98
N TYR A 63 26.76 4.20 -23.08
CA TYR A 63 26.68 5.66 -22.87
C TYR A 63 25.94 6.03 -21.57
N PRO A 64 26.22 7.21 -20.99
CA PRO A 64 25.48 7.72 -19.84
C PRO A 64 23.99 7.82 -20.11
N LYS A 65 23.17 7.45 -19.11
CA LYS A 65 21.70 7.55 -19.20
C LYS A 65 21.27 8.98 -19.52
N GLU A 66 21.96 9.96 -18.92
CA GLU A 66 21.67 11.39 -19.05
C GLU A 66 21.74 11.85 -20.50
N TRP A 67 22.74 11.37 -21.27
CA TRP A 67 22.83 11.66 -22.70
C TRP A 67 21.62 11.13 -23.46
N VAL A 68 21.19 9.91 -23.14
CA VAL A 68 20.01 9.31 -23.75
C VAL A 68 18.75 10.11 -23.40
N THR A 69 18.59 10.49 -22.14
CA THR A 69 17.47 11.32 -21.67
C THR A 69 17.43 12.67 -22.38
N ASP A 70 18.56 13.39 -22.47
CA ASP A 70 18.63 14.70 -23.12
C ASP A 70 18.32 14.60 -24.61
N ILE A 71 18.88 13.60 -25.29
CA ILE A 71 18.67 13.38 -26.72
C ILE A 71 17.23 12.96 -27.00
N ARG A 72 16.67 12.05 -26.21
CA ARG A 72 15.26 11.67 -26.29
C ARG A 72 14.37 12.89 -26.09
N ALA A 73 14.63 13.69 -25.05
CA ALA A 73 13.85 14.90 -24.76
C ALA A 73 13.92 15.92 -25.91
N ALA A 74 15.07 16.06 -26.56
CA ALA A 74 15.24 16.94 -27.71
C ALA A 74 14.47 16.48 -28.97
N ILE A 75 14.24 15.17 -29.14
CA ILE A 75 13.59 14.59 -30.32
C ILE A 75 12.09 14.38 -30.10
N PHE A 76 11.72 13.86 -28.94
CA PHE A 76 10.36 13.40 -28.62
C PHE A 76 9.64 14.29 -27.59
N GLY A 77 10.34 15.29 -27.03
CA GLY A 77 9.84 16.11 -25.94
C GLY A 77 10.10 15.49 -24.55
N PRO A 78 9.85 16.25 -23.48
CA PRO A 78 9.97 15.75 -22.11
C PRO A 78 9.10 14.50 -21.94
N GLU A 79 9.53 13.58 -21.09
CA GLU A 79 8.70 12.41 -20.77
C GLU A 79 7.39 12.90 -20.15
N GLY A 80 6.32 12.84 -20.94
CA GLY A 80 4.98 13.08 -20.44
C GLY A 80 4.61 11.98 -19.47
N VAL A 81 3.77 12.30 -18.49
CA VAL A 81 3.11 11.26 -17.68
C VAL A 81 2.28 10.46 -18.67
N THR A 82 2.69 9.22 -18.96
CA THR A 82 1.94 8.36 -19.88
C THR A 82 0.50 8.22 -19.36
N PRO A 83 -0.54 8.17 -20.22
CA PRO A 83 -1.93 8.02 -19.80
C PRO A 83 -2.14 6.86 -18.81
N GLU A 84 -1.34 5.80 -18.91
CA GLU A 84 -1.35 4.65 -18.00
C GLU A 84 -0.92 5.02 -16.56
N ILE A 85 0.08 5.89 -16.42
CA ILE A 85 0.54 6.38 -15.11
C ILE A 85 -0.51 7.32 -14.52
N GLU A 86 -1.11 8.20 -15.32
CA GLU A 86 -2.22 9.05 -14.84
C GLU A 86 -3.41 8.21 -14.38
N ALA A 87 -3.79 7.20 -15.17
CA ALA A 87 -4.86 6.27 -14.79
C ALA A 87 -4.52 5.48 -13.52
N PHE A 88 -3.26 5.06 -13.36
CA PHE A 88 -2.79 4.37 -12.16
C PHE A 88 -2.81 5.29 -10.93
N LEU A 89 -2.38 6.54 -11.06
CA LEU A 89 -2.42 7.52 -9.98
C LEU A 89 -3.87 7.82 -9.57
N ALA A 90 -4.76 8.07 -10.54
CA ALA A 90 -6.18 8.28 -10.28
C ALA A 90 -6.86 7.05 -9.64
N ALA A 91 -6.46 5.83 -10.02
CA ALA A 91 -6.93 4.61 -9.38
C ALA A 91 -6.40 4.49 -7.95
N SER A 92 -5.13 4.82 -7.73
CA SER A 92 -4.48 4.77 -6.41
C SER A 92 -5.12 5.76 -5.43
N GLU A 93 -5.44 6.98 -5.88
CA GLU A 93 -6.15 7.97 -5.06
C GLU A 93 -7.53 7.46 -4.61
N LYS A 94 -8.27 6.78 -5.49
CA LYS A 94 -9.56 6.16 -5.13
C LYS A 94 -9.40 5.08 -4.07
N VAL A 95 -8.35 4.27 -4.18
CA VAL A 95 -8.04 3.23 -3.20
C VAL A 95 -7.70 3.85 -1.84
N VAL A 96 -6.82 4.86 -1.82
CA VAL A 96 -6.46 5.59 -0.58
C VAL A 96 -7.70 6.19 0.07
N ALA A 97 -8.56 6.86 -0.71
CA ALA A 97 -9.80 7.44 -0.19
C ALA A 97 -10.75 6.38 0.38
N ALA A 98 -10.85 5.21 -0.25
CA ALA A 98 -11.66 4.10 0.24
C ALA A 98 -11.11 3.54 1.58
N PHE A 99 -9.79 3.42 1.72
CA PHE A 99 -9.16 3.00 2.97
C PHE A 99 -9.39 4.00 4.09
N SER A 100 -9.18 5.29 3.86
CA SER A 100 -9.43 6.33 4.89
C SER A 100 -10.90 6.35 5.34
N LYS A 101 -11.84 6.11 4.43
CA LYS A 101 -13.26 5.97 4.79
C LYS A 101 -13.51 4.74 5.66
N LEU A 102 -12.94 3.60 5.27
CA LEU A 102 -13.08 2.35 6.01
C LEU A 102 -12.52 2.45 7.44
N GLU A 103 -11.38 3.12 7.62
CA GLU A 103 -10.82 3.42 8.95
C GLU A 103 -11.78 4.26 9.80
N GLY A 104 -12.37 5.32 9.21
CA GLY A 104 -13.38 6.14 9.88
C GLY A 104 -14.61 5.34 10.30
N ASP A 105 -15.13 4.51 9.40
CA ASP A 105 -16.28 3.65 9.66
C ASP A 105 -15.98 2.63 10.77
N GLN A 106 -14.78 2.04 10.79
CA GLN A 106 -14.35 1.11 11.83
C GLN A 106 -14.30 1.78 13.21
N VAL A 107 -13.76 2.99 13.31
CA VAL A 107 -13.72 3.76 14.57
C VAL A 107 -15.15 4.07 15.04
N ALA A 108 -16.05 4.45 14.14
CA ALA A 108 -17.45 4.72 14.47
C ALA A 108 -18.17 3.46 14.97
N ILE A 109 -17.96 2.31 14.32
CA ILE A 109 -18.51 1.01 14.73
C ILE A 109 -17.96 0.63 16.12
N ALA A 110 -16.65 0.74 16.33
CA ALA A 110 -16.02 0.40 17.61
C ALA A 110 -16.60 1.24 18.77
N ARG A 111 -16.81 2.54 18.55
CA ARG A 111 -17.47 3.42 19.54
C ARG A 111 -18.89 2.96 19.84
N ARG A 112 -19.67 2.64 18.80
CA ARG A 112 -21.06 2.20 18.98
C ARG A 112 -21.14 0.87 19.74
N VAL A 113 -20.24 -0.07 19.45
CA VAL A 113 -20.14 -1.33 20.18
C VAL A 113 -19.78 -1.08 21.65
N ALA A 114 -18.83 -0.20 21.93
CA ALA A 114 -18.46 0.14 23.31
C ALA A 114 -19.64 0.75 24.10
N THR A 115 -20.41 1.65 23.49
CA THR A 115 -21.64 2.19 24.10
C THR A 115 -22.65 1.08 24.40
N MET A 116 -22.95 0.24 23.42
CA MET A 116 -23.91 -0.87 23.58
C MET A 116 -23.47 -1.87 24.66
N GLN A 117 -22.16 -2.12 24.79
CA GLN A 117 -21.62 -2.95 25.87
C GLN A 117 -21.84 -2.33 27.25
N GLY A 118 -21.67 -1.01 27.37
CA GLY A 118 -21.97 -0.26 28.60
C GLY A 118 -23.45 -0.36 28.99
N GLU A 119 -24.34 -0.07 28.04
CA GLU A 119 -25.80 -0.15 28.24
C GLU A 119 -26.24 -1.58 28.62
N LEU A 120 -25.68 -2.61 27.97
CA LEU A 120 -25.96 -4.00 28.30
C LEU A 120 -25.50 -4.36 29.71
N GLN A 121 -24.33 -3.88 30.13
CA GLN A 121 -23.79 -4.15 31.46
C GLN A 121 -24.61 -3.48 32.57
N GLU A 122 -25.12 -2.27 32.30
CA GLU A 122 -26.04 -1.57 33.20
C GLU A 122 -27.36 -2.36 33.33
N ALA A 123 -27.97 -2.74 32.21
CA ALA A 123 -29.20 -3.54 32.21
C ALA A 123 -29.03 -4.88 32.95
N ILE A 124 -27.90 -5.59 32.78
CA ILE A 124 -27.59 -6.82 33.52
C ILE A 124 -27.52 -6.55 35.03
N THR A 125 -26.94 -5.41 35.42
CA THR A 125 -26.79 -5.03 36.83
C THR A 125 -28.16 -4.73 37.46
N GLU A 126 -29.02 -4.00 36.75
CA GLU A 126 -30.40 -3.72 37.17
C GLU A 126 -31.23 -4.99 37.31
N ILE A 127 -31.17 -5.89 36.32
CA ILE A 127 -31.87 -7.17 36.35
C ILE A 127 -31.43 -7.99 37.57
N ARG A 128 -30.13 -8.05 37.87
CA ARG A 128 -29.61 -8.74 39.06
C ARG A 128 -30.14 -8.14 40.35
N ALA A 129 -30.18 -6.81 40.45
CA ALA A 129 -30.71 -6.13 41.62
C ALA A 129 -32.21 -6.42 41.80
N ALA A 130 -32.99 -6.39 40.71
CA ALA A 130 -34.40 -6.74 40.72
C ALA A 130 -34.63 -8.19 41.18
N PHE A 131 -33.86 -9.15 40.65
CA PHE A 131 -33.93 -10.55 41.08
C PHE A 131 -33.62 -10.74 42.57
N SER A 132 -32.63 -10.01 43.10
CA SER A 132 -32.31 -10.04 44.53
C SER A 132 -33.48 -9.54 45.37
N THR A 133 -34.11 -8.43 44.97
CA THR A 133 -35.29 -7.87 45.65
C THR A 133 -36.47 -8.83 45.63
N ILE A 134 -36.79 -9.41 44.46
CA ILE A 134 -37.87 -10.39 44.31
C ILE A 134 -37.61 -11.60 45.19
N SER A 135 -36.37 -12.11 45.22
CA SER A 135 -35.99 -13.26 46.04
C SER A 135 -36.18 -12.98 47.54
N ALA A 136 -35.81 -11.78 48.01
CA ALA A 136 -36.02 -11.35 49.39
C ALA A 136 -37.51 -11.24 49.73
N GLN A 137 -38.31 -10.63 48.85
CA GLN A 137 -39.76 -10.54 49.01
C GLN A 137 -40.42 -11.92 49.07
N MET A 138 -40.01 -12.86 48.20
CA MET A 138 -40.51 -14.24 48.22
C MET A 138 -40.19 -14.95 49.55
N ALA A 139 -38.99 -14.75 50.09
CA ALA A 139 -38.61 -15.32 51.38
C ALA A 139 -39.47 -14.77 52.52
N GLU A 140 -39.74 -13.47 52.52
CA GLU A 140 -40.60 -12.82 53.52
C GLU A 140 -42.05 -13.29 53.41
N THR A 141 -42.61 -13.38 52.20
CA THR A 141 -43.96 -13.89 51.97
C THR A 141 -44.11 -15.32 52.51
N ARG A 142 -43.13 -16.20 52.26
CA ARG A 142 -43.13 -17.57 52.82
C ARG A 142 -43.05 -17.58 54.34
N ARG A 143 -42.27 -16.68 54.93
CA ARG A 143 -42.17 -16.54 56.40
C ARG A 143 -43.50 -16.10 57.00
N LEU A 144 -44.16 -15.12 56.39
CA LEU A 144 -45.48 -14.65 56.81
C LEU A 144 -46.54 -15.76 56.67
N GLU A 145 -46.52 -16.51 55.56
CA GLU A 145 -47.42 -17.64 55.35
C GLU A 145 -47.25 -18.72 56.44
N ALA A 146 -46.01 -19.07 56.78
CA ALA A 146 -45.72 -20.03 57.85
C ALA A 146 -46.19 -19.54 59.22
N LYS A 147 -46.06 -18.24 59.51
CA LYS A 147 -46.54 -17.63 60.77
C LYS A 147 -48.07 -17.65 60.85
N ILE A 148 -48.74 -17.26 59.77
CA ILE A 148 -50.21 -17.28 59.68
C ILE A 148 -50.71 -18.70 59.89
N ARG A 149 -50.15 -19.69 59.19
CA ARG A 149 -50.52 -21.11 59.35
C ARG A 149 -50.43 -21.56 60.81
N LYS A 150 -49.35 -21.18 61.51
CA LYS A 150 -49.16 -21.48 62.94
C LYS A 150 -50.20 -20.82 63.84
N GLU A 151 -50.64 -19.60 63.54
CA GLU A 151 -51.64 -18.86 64.35
C GLU A 151 -53.07 -19.38 64.15
N ILE A 152 -53.41 -19.90 62.96
CA ILE A 152 -54.76 -20.44 62.68
C ILE A 152 -54.90 -21.93 63.08
N GLY A 153 -53.82 -22.58 63.52
CA GLY A 153 -53.86 -23.95 64.06
C GLY A 153 -54.04 -25.06 63.02
N GLN A 154 -53.66 -24.81 61.76
CA GLN A 154 -53.59 -25.82 60.68
C GLN A 154 -52.15 -26.31 60.45
#